data_AF-A0A2A5AKW1-F1
#
_entry.id   AF-A0A2A5AKW1-F1
#
_cell.length_a   1.000
_cell.length_b   1.000
_cell.length_c   1.000
_cell.angle_alpha   90.00
_cell.angle_beta   90.00
_cell.angle_gamma   90.00
#
_symmetry.space_group_name_H-M   'P 1'
#
loop_
_entity.id
_entity.type
_entity.pdbx_description
1 polymer ?
#
loop_
_entity_poly.entity_id
_entity_poly.type
_entity_poly.pdbx_seq_one_letter_code
_entity_poly.pdbx_strand_id
1 'polypeptide(L)'
;MNPAISPSPQQQQLQQLHDIHLPAQIGQWPPAIGWWFLALLVIITISASLYFGLKRYRHHAPRRQALNELQTLRTNYVVNDSQTTLKALSELLKRVALSYYPRNRVAKLSDQAWLEFLDQTSDKVDFQSGPSNALVKFRYQASTSQIQPDVIDEIFNTCKQWIKSQK
;
A
#
# COMPACT_ATOMS: atom_id res chain seq x y z
N MET A 1 -99.73 16.99 16.49
CA MET A 1 -98.74 16.08 17.09
C MET A 1 -97.70 15.79 16.02
N ASN A 2 -96.47 16.27 16.21
CA ASN A 2 -95.41 16.28 15.18
C ASN A 2 -95.04 14.86 14.72
N PRO A 3 -94.86 14.62 13.40
CA PRO A 3 -94.43 13.33 12.89
C PRO A 3 -92.95 13.07 13.25
N ALA A 4 -92.69 11.85 13.72
CA ALA A 4 -91.35 11.33 13.95
C ALA A 4 -90.60 11.25 12.61
N ILE A 5 -89.64 12.15 12.41
CA ILE A 5 -88.73 12.11 11.27
C ILE A 5 -87.76 10.97 11.55
N SER A 6 -87.96 9.84 10.86
CA SER A 6 -87.00 8.74 10.87
C SER A 6 -85.70 9.24 10.23
N PRO A 7 -84.52 8.99 10.83
CA PRO A 7 -83.26 9.44 10.25
C PRO A 7 -83.06 8.80 8.88
N SER A 8 -82.68 9.61 7.90
CA SER A 8 -82.42 9.19 6.52
C SER A 8 -81.36 8.09 6.48
N PRO A 9 -81.45 7.10 5.58
CA PRO A 9 -80.47 6.00 5.49
C PRO A 9 -79.01 6.49 5.32
N GLN A 10 -78.84 7.69 4.77
CA GLN A 10 -77.55 8.36 4.64
C GLN A 10 -76.91 8.72 6.01
N GLN A 11 -77.70 9.06 7.03
CA GLN A 11 -77.19 9.37 8.37
C GLN A 11 -76.73 8.10 9.12
N GLN A 12 -77.39 6.97 8.87
CA GLN A 12 -76.98 5.66 9.41
C GLN A 12 -75.65 5.18 8.79
N GLN A 13 -75.39 5.50 7.52
CA GLN A 13 -74.11 5.19 6.87
C GLN A 13 -72.94 5.99 7.44
N LEU A 14 -73.17 7.22 7.93
CA LEU A 14 -72.13 8.02 8.58
C LEU A 14 -71.83 7.56 10.02
N GLN A 15 -72.82 6.99 10.72
CA GLN A 15 -72.62 6.35 12.03
C GLN A 15 -71.86 5.02 11.95
N GLN A 16 -71.71 4.44 10.76
CA GLN A 16 -70.90 3.25 10.51
C GLN A 16 -69.42 3.57 10.18
N LEU A 17 -68.99 4.84 10.25
CA LEU A 17 -67.57 5.16 10.32
C LEU A 17 -67.03 4.70 11.67
N HIS A 18 -66.64 3.42 11.71
CA HIS A 18 -65.87 2.80 12.76
C HIS A 18 -64.66 3.67 13.10
N ASP A 19 -64.47 3.88 14.41
CA ASP A 19 -63.28 4.47 15.00
C ASP A 19 -62.01 3.96 14.29
N ILE A 20 -61.25 4.88 13.71
CA ILE A 20 -59.97 4.57 13.10
C ILE A 20 -58.99 4.29 14.24
N HIS A 21 -58.84 3.01 14.59
CA HIS A 21 -57.75 2.57 15.46
C HIS A 21 -56.41 2.92 14.80
N LEU A 22 -55.69 3.90 15.35
CA LEU A 22 -54.30 4.14 14.99
C LEU A 22 -53.50 2.88 15.35
N PRO A 23 -52.76 2.27 14.42
CA PRO A 23 -51.86 1.18 14.79
C PRO A 23 -50.84 1.75 15.77
N ALA A 24 -50.67 1.06 16.91
CA ALA A 24 -49.62 1.35 17.86
C ALA A 24 -48.30 1.56 17.11
N GLN A 25 -47.60 2.65 17.42
CA GLN A 25 -46.33 3.02 16.79
C GLN A 25 -45.46 1.76 16.71
N ILE A 26 -45.28 1.25 15.49
CA ILE A 26 -44.41 0.11 15.22
C ILE A 26 -43.05 0.48 15.77
N GLY A 27 -42.75 -0.07 16.95
CA GLY A 27 -41.47 0.10 17.61
C GLY A 27 -40.40 -0.22 16.58
N GLN A 28 -39.42 0.67 16.48
CA GLN A 28 -38.24 0.56 15.63
C GLN A 28 -37.45 -0.71 16.04
N TRP A 29 -37.97 -1.87 15.69
CA TRP A 29 -37.41 -3.18 15.98
C TRP A 29 -36.29 -3.49 14.98
N PRO A 30 -35.35 -4.34 15.40
CA PRO A 30 -33.93 -4.23 15.09
C PRO A 30 -33.73 -4.37 13.58
N PRO A 31 -32.73 -3.65 13.02
CA PRO A 31 -32.40 -3.80 11.61
C PRO A 31 -32.29 -5.30 11.32
N ALA A 32 -33.18 -5.78 10.44
CA ALA A 32 -33.31 -7.19 10.11
C ALA A 32 -31.91 -7.79 9.92
N ILE A 33 -31.67 -9.00 10.43
CA ILE A 33 -30.36 -9.67 10.43
C ILE A 33 -29.59 -9.54 9.08
N GLY A 34 -30.31 -9.39 7.96
CA GLY A 34 -29.75 -9.08 6.64
C GLY A 34 -28.84 -7.84 6.57
N TRP A 35 -29.07 -6.79 7.38
CA TRP A 35 -28.18 -5.62 7.44
C TRP A 35 -26.82 -5.93 8.04
N TRP A 36 -26.76 -6.89 8.97
CA TRP A 36 -25.49 -7.33 9.54
C TRP A 36 -24.67 -8.09 8.51
N PHE A 37 -25.31 -8.95 7.70
CA PHE A 37 -24.64 -9.59 6.57
C PHE A 37 -24.18 -8.58 5.52
N LEU A 38 -24.99 -7.56 5.23
CA LEU A 38 -24.61 -6.48 4.32
C LEU A 38 -23.43 -5.68 4.86
N ALA A 39 -23.44 -5.31 6.14
CA ALA A 39 -22.34 -4.63 6.80
C ALA A 39 -21.07 -5.47 6.80
N LEU A 40 -21.15 -6.78 7.09
CA LEU A 40 -20.03 -7.70 7.04
C LEU A 40 -19.44 -7.80 5.62
N LEU A 41 -20.30 -7.92 4.61
CA LEU A 41 -19.89 -7.96 3.20
C LEU A 41 -19.18 -6.66 2.80
N VAL A 42 -19.69 -5.51 3.23
CA VAL A 42 -19.05 -4.20 3.01
C VAL A 42 -17.69 -4.14 3.69
N ILE A 43 -17.56 -4.60 4.93
CA ILE A 43 -16.27 -4.62 5.64
C ILE A 43 -15.27 -5.54 4.92
N ILE A 44 -15.68 -6.72 4.47
CA ILE A 44 -14.82 -7.67 3.75
C ILE A 44 -14.35 -7.06 2.42
N THR A 45 -15.27 -6.47 1.66
CA THR A 45 -14.95 -5.86 0.36
C THR A 45 -14.03 -4.65 0.53
N ILE A 46 -14.26 -3.79 1.52
CA ILE A 46 -13.35 -2.68 1.85
C ILE A 46 -11.98 -3.22 2.26
N SER A 47 -11.93 -4.22 3.14
CA SER A 47 -10.67 -4.80 3.63
C SER A 47 -9.87 -5.45 2.50
N ALA A 48 -10.55 -6.20 1.63
CA ALA A 48 -9.96 -6.81 0.44
C ALA A 48 -9.47 -5.73 -0.54
N SER A 49 -10.30 -4.73 -0.83
CA SER A 49 -9.94 -3.64 -1.74
C SER A 49 -8.76 -2.82 -1.20
N LEU A 50 -8.71 -2.56 0.10
CA LEU A 50 -7.58 -1.92 0.75
C LEU A 50 -6.33 -2.80 0.70
N TYR A 51 -6.46 -4.09 0.97
CA TYR A 51 -5.34 -5.04 0.89
C TYR A 51 -4.77 -5.15 -0.53
N PHE A 52 -5.63 -5.35 -1.53
CA PHE A 52 -5.25 -5.43 -2.94
C PHE A 52 -4.78 -4.08 -3.49
N GLY A 53 -5.40 -2.98 -3.06
CA GLY A 53 -5.00 -1.62 -3.39
C GLY A 53 -3.61 -1.30 -2.85
N LEU A 54 -3.35 -1.57 -1.58
CA LEU A 54 -2.03 -1.44 -0.96
C LEU A 54 -1.01 -2.35 -1.64
N LYS A 55 -1.37 -3.59 -1.97
CA LYS A 55 -0.50 -4.50 -2.72
C LYS A 55 -0.18 -3.93 -4.11
N ARG A 56 -1.16 -3.43 -4.85
CA ARG A 56 -1.01 -2.87 -6.20
C ARG A 56 -0.25 -1.54 -6.22
N TYR A 57 -0.52 -0.65 -5.26
CA TYR A 57 0.27 0.56 -5.05
C TYR A 57 1.72 0.22 -4.69
N ARG A 58 1.93 -0.79 -3.83
CA ARG A 58 3.27 -1.32 -3.53
C ARG A 58 3.95 -1.99 -4.72
N HIS A 59 3.24 -2.48 -5.73
CA HIS A 59 3.88 -3.09 -6.91
C HIS A 59 4.36 -2.07 -7.96
N HIS A 60 3.76 -0.87 -8.04
CA HIS A 60 4.08 0.08 -9.11
C HIS A 60 4.68 1.42 -8.67
N ALA A 61 4.34 1.90 -7.46
CA ALA A 61 4.89 3.15 -6.94
C ALA A 61 6.37 3.10 -6.53
N PRO A 62 6.89 2.04 -5.88
CA PRO A 62 8.24 2.10 -5.30
C PRO A 62 9.33 2.12 -6.36
N ARG A 63 9.11 1.53 -7.54
CA ARG A 63 10.06 1.62 -8.65
C ARG A 63 10.27 3.07 -9.09
N ARG A 64 9.17 3.81 -9.30
CA ARG A 64 9.25 5.21 -9.76
C ARG A 64 9.86 6.11 -8.68
N GLN A 65 9.45 5.92 -7.43
CA GLN A 65 10.02 6.64 -6.29
C GLN A 65 11.51 6.36 -6.13
N ALA A 66 11.92 5.10 -6.22
CA ALA A 66 13.33 4.72 -6.08
C ALA A 66 14.20 5.23 -7.23
N LEU A 67 13.69 5.27 -8.47
CA LEU A 67 14.42 5.87 -9.59
C LEU A 67 14.59 7.38 -9.43
N ASN A 68 13.57 8.08 -8.93
CA ASN A 68 13.67 9.51 -8.61
C ASN A 68 14.67 9.76 -7.49
N GLU A 69 14.60 8.99 -6.40
CA GLU A 69 15.52 9.10 -5.26
C GLU A 69 16.97 8.78 -5.68
N LEU A 70 17.18 7.78 -6.54
CA LEU A 70 18.49 7.49 -7.14
C LEU A 70 19.02 8.66 -7.97
N GLN A 71 18.17 9.34 -8.73
CA GLN A 71 18.55 10.52 -9.48
C GLN A 71 18.91 11.69 -8.55
N THR A 72 18.13 11.91 -7.49
CA THR A 72 18.45 12.90 -6.46
C THR A 72 19.79 12.60 -5.79
N LEU A 73 20.06 11.35 -5.43
CA LEU A 73 21.35 10.95 -4.87
C LEU A 73 22.51 11.20 -5.84
N ARG A 74 22.30 10.96 -7.13
CA ARG A 74 23.31 11.24 -8.17
C ARG A 74 23.57 12.74 -8.32
N THR A 75 22.52 13.58 -8.30
CA THR A 75 22.67 15.04 -8.40
C THR A 75 23.33 15.66 -7.17
N ASN A 76 23.05 15.12 -5.98
CA ASN A 76 23.65 15.57 -4.72
C ASN A 76 25.00 14.89 -4.42
N TYR A 77 25.50 14.03 -5.31
CA TYR A 77 26.77 13.37 -5.11
C TYR A 77 27.91 14.39 -5.07
N VAL A 78 28.63 14.41 -3.96
CA VAL A 78 29.86 15.19 -3.78
C VAL A 78 31.01 14.20 -3.69
N VAL A 79 32.05 14.39 -4.51
CA VAL A 79 33.19 13.47 -4.65
C VAL A 79 33.86 13.13 -3.31
N ASN A 80 33.86 14.08 -2.36
CA ASN A 80 34.45 13.89 -1.03
C ASN A 80 33.58 13.07 -0.06
N ASP A 81 32.33 12.74 -0.40
CA ASP A 81 31.39 12.03 0.46
C ASP A 81 30.82 10.76 -0.18
N SER A 82 31.74 9.99 -0.78
CA SER A 82 31.41 8.71 -1.41
C SER A 82 30.82 7.69 -0.43
N GLN A 83 31.19 7.74 0.86
CA GLN A 83 30.69 6.81 1.87
C GLN A 83 29.20 7.00 2.15
N THR A 84 28.74 8.24 2.37
CA THR A 84 27.32 8.50 2.63
C THR A 84 26.47 8.15 1.42
N THR A 85 26.99 8.41 0.22
CA THR A 85 26.34 8.07 -1.05
C THR A 85 26.16 6.55 -1.21
N LEU A 86 27.20 5.75 -0.96
CA LEU A 86 27.12 4.29 -1.04
C LEU A 86 26.19 3.69 0.03
N LYS A 87 26.18 4.29 1.23
CA LYS A 87 25.24 3.91 2.29
C LYS A 87 23.80 4.21 1.90
N ALA A 88 23.53 5.41 1.36
CA ALA A 88 22.22 5.81 0.90
C ALA A 88 21.73 4.92 -0.26
N LEU A 89 22.60 4.56 -1.20
CA LEU A 89 22.30 3.59 -2.27
C LEU A 89 21.93 2.22 -1.71
N SER A 90 22.68 1.72 -0.73
CA SER A 90 22.39 0.44 -0.09
C SER A 90 21.05 0.45 0.66
N GLU A 91 20.75 1.54 1.36
CA GLU A 91 19.46 1.72 2.05
C GLU A 91 18.29 1.83 1.06
N LEU A 92 18.48 2.54 -0.05
CA LEU A 92 17.51 2.62 -1.14
C LEU A 92 17.18 1.23 -1.70
N LEU A 93 18.21 0.45 -2.05
CA LEU A 93 18.03 -0.92 -2.57
C LEU A 93 17.32 -1.81 -1.55
N LYS A 94 17.67 -1.73 -0.26
CA LYS A 94 16.95 -2.46 0.81
C LYS A 94 15.48 -2.05 0.91
N ARG A 95 15.17 -0.75 0.82
CA ARG A 95 13.79 -0.25 0.83
C ARG A 95 13.00 -0.78 -0.37
N VAL A 96 13.62 -0.81 -1.55
CA VAL A 96 13.04 -1.39 -2.76
C VAL A 96 12.82 -2.90 -2.57
N ALA A 97 13.81 -3.65 -2.09
CA ALA A 97 13.67 -5.08 -1.83
C ALA A 97 12.54 -5.39 -0.84
N LEU A 98 12.38 -4.60 0.24
CA LEU A 98 11.28 -4.74 1.21
C LEU A 98 9.89 -4.44 0.63
N SER A 99 9.82 -3.78 -0.53
CA SER A 99 8.55 -3.53 -1.23
C SER A 99 8.09 -4.73 -2.06
N TYR A 100 9.02 -5.53 -2.60
CA TYR A 100 8.73 -6.71 -3.43
C TYR A 100 8.84 -8.04 -2.68
N TYR A 101 9.69 -8.14 -1.66
CA TYR A 101 9.99 -9.37 -0.94
C TYR A 101 9.59 -9.29 0.54
N PRO A 102 9.26 -10.42 1.20
CA PRO A 102 8.85 -10.43 2.60
C PRO A 102 9.98 -9.96 3.52
N ARG A 103 9.63 -9.10 4.50
CA ARG A 103 10.58 -8.48 5.43
C ARG A 103 11.45 -9.50 6.18
N ASN A 104 10.93 -10.69 6.49
CA ASN A 104 11.69 -11.73 7.18
C ASN A 104 12.88 -12.27 6.37
N ARG A 105 12.75 -12.29 5.03
CA ARG A 105 13.86 -12.66 4.13
C ARG A 105 14.89 -11.54 4.07
N VAL A 106 14.46 -10.31 3.78
CA VAL A 106 15.38 -9.19 3.47
C VAL A 106 16.04 -8.57 4.70
N ALA A 107 15.32 -8.44 5.83
CA ALA A 107 15.83 -7.75 7.01
C ALA A 107 16.99 -8.48 7.70
N LYS A 108 17.12 -9.79 7.48
CA LYS A 108 18.20 -10.62 8.02
C LYS A 108 19.47 -10.59 7.15
N LEU A 109 19.40 -10.03 5.95
CA LEU A 109 20.53 -10.02 5.01
C LEU A 109 21.49 -8.87 5.32
N SER A 110 22.72 -9.23 5.61
CA SER A 110 23.86 -8.31 5.75
C SER A 110 25.01 -8.75 4.84
N ASP A 111 25.82 -7.78 4.46
CA ASP A 111 27.10 -7.98 3.78
C ASP A 111 27.02 -8.89 2.54
N GLN A 112 27.74 -10.00 2.52
CA GLN A 112 27.80 -10.90 1.37
C GLN A 112 26.44 -11.51 1.03
N ALA A 113 25.66 -11.89 2.05
CA ALA A 113 24.31 -12.45 1.85
C ALA A 113 23.35 -11.42 1.23
N TRP A 114 23.64 -10.12 1.40
CA TRP A 114 22.89 -9.07 0.73
C TRP A 114 23.24 -8.96 -0.76
N LEU A 115 24.52 -9.04 -1.14
CA LEU A 115 24.93 -9.05 -2.56
C LEU A 115 24.39 -10.28 -3.28
N GLU A 116 24.49 -11.45 -2.65
CA GLU A 116 23.99 -12.70 -3.22
C GLU A 116 22.48 -12.65 -3.47
N PHE A 117 21.73 -12.03 -2.56
CA PHE A 117 20.31 -11.79 -2.76
C PHE A 117 20.04 -10.83 -3.93
N LEU A 118 20.84 -9.79 -4.11
CA LEU A 118 20.67 -8.87 -5.25
C LEU A 118 20.90 -9.60 -6.58
N ASP A 119 21.92 -10.46 -6.66
CA ASP A 119 22.19 -11.31 -7.83
C ASP A 119 21.05 -12.30 -8.08
N GLN A 120 20.59 -13.00 -7.05
CA GLN A 120 19.46 -13.95 -7.15
C GLN A 120 18.16 -13.28 -7.59
N THR A 121 18.01 -11.98 -7.33
CA THR A 121 16.82 -11.20 -7.70
C THR A 121 16.97 -10.46 -9.02
N SER A 122 18.09 -10.62 -9.74
CA SER A 122 18.26 -10.06 -11.08
C SER A 122 19.10 -10.95 -12.00
N ASP A 123 18.50 -11.45 -13.08
CA ASP A 123 19.22 -12.24 -14.09
C ASP A 123 20.23 -11.44 -14.95
N LYS A 124 20.28 -10.11 -14.78
CA LYS A 124 20.97 -9.19 -15.71
C LYS A 124 22.12 -8.40 -15.10
N VAL A 125 22.32 -8.50 -13.78
CA VAL A 125 23.23 -7.62 -13.06
C VAL A 125 24.04 -8.45 -12.07
N ASP A 126 25.36 -8.28 -12.09
CA ASP A 126 26.29 -8.91 -11.16
C ASP A 126 26.76 -7.88 -10.12
N PHE A 127 26.38 -8.09 -8.86
CA PHE A 127 26.77 -7.30 -7.71
C PHE A 127 27.98 -7.87 -6.96
N GLN A 128 28.34 -9.13 -7.18
CA GLN A 128 29.44 -9.79 -6.49
C GLN A 128 30.79 -9.52 -7.15
N SER A 129 30.86 -9.64 -8.47
CA SER A 129 32.11 -9.54 -9.22
C SER A 129 32.43 -8.12 -9.69
N GLY A 130 31.45 -7.22 -9.66
CA GLY A 130 31.56 -5.85 -10.15
C GLY A 130 32.00 -4.83 -9.09
N PRO A 131 32.17 -3.55 -9.50
CA PRO A 131 32.45 -2.45 -8.58
C PRO A 131 31.34 -2.21 -7.56
N SER A 132 30.14 -2.72 -7.81
CA SER A 132 28.98 -2.77 -6.91
C SER A 132 29.24 -3.49 -5.59
N ASN A 133 30.26 -4.35 -5.49
CA ASN A 133 30.72 -4.94 -4.23
C ASN A 133 31.15 -3.87 -3.20
N ALA A 134 31.57 -2.69 -3.70
CA ALA A 134 31.81 -1.48 -2.92
C ALA A 134 30.68 -1.14 -1.94
N LEU A 135 29.41 -1.40 -2.31
CA LEU A 135 28.25 -1.10 -1.47
C LEU A 135 28.31 -1.77 -0.10
N VAL A 136 28.89 -2.97 -0.03
CA VAL A 136 29.09 -3.72 1.23
C VAL A 136 30.45 -3.41 1.84
N LYS A 137 31.52 -3.49 1.06
CA LYS A 137 32.90 -3.31 1.55
C LYS A 137 33.12 -1.95 2.21
N PHE A 138 32.53 -0.88 1.68
CA PHE A 138 32.73 0.48 2.18
C PHE A 138 31.74 0.91 3.27
N ARG A 139 30.82 0.04 3.69
CA ARG A 139 29.93 0.31 4.83
C ARG A 139 30.70 0.46 6.15
N TYR A 140 31.88 -0.16 6.24
CA TYR A 140 32.71 -0.23 7.45
C TYR A 140 34.08 0.45 7.32
N GLN A 141 34.47 0.94 6.13
CA GLN A 141 35.76 1.60 5.94
C GLN A 141 35.64 3.10 6.13
N ALA A 142 36.37 3.64 7.10
CA ALA A 142 36.40 5.06 7.46
C ALA A 142 37.10 5.96 6.43
N SER A 143 37.62 5.42 5.33
CA SER A 143 38.41 6.16 4.33
C SER A 143 38.03 5.73 2.92
N THR A 144 36.97 6.32 2.36
CA THR A 144 36.58 6.20 0.95
C THR A 144 37.28 7.22 0.04
N SER A 145 38.38 7.83 0.49
CA SER A 145 39.07 8.98 -0.11
C SER A 145 39.63 8.75 -1.52
N GLN A 146 39.36 7.60 -2.15
CA GLN A 146 40.06 7.14 -3.34
C GLN A 146 39.17 6.33 -4.30
N ILE A 147 37.84 6.42 -4.17
CA ILE A 147 36.94 5.84 -5.19
C ILE A 147 36.93 6.78 -6.39
N GLN A 148 37.40 6.29 -7.53
CA GLN A 148 37.36 7.05 -8.78
C GLN A 148 35.90 7.36 -9.16
N PRO A 149 35.61 8.58 -9.65
CA PRO A 149 34.25 8.96 -10.06
C PRO A 149 33.60 7.98 -11.06
N ASP A 150 34.39 7.41 -11.95
CA ASP A 150 33.94 6.44 -12.96
C ASP A 150 33.36 5.16 -12.33
N VAL A 151 34.00 4.68 -11.26
CA VAL A 151 33.55 3.51 -10.49
C VAL A 151 32.22 3.80 -9.79
N ILE A 152 32.03 5.02 -9.27
CA ILE A 152 30.76 5.43 -8.66
C ILE A 152 29.65 5.47 -9.70
N ASP A 153 29.92 6.00 -10.89
CA ASP A 153 28.94 6.04 -11.98
C ASP A 153 28.49 4.64 -12.42
N GLU A 154 29.40 3.68 -12.46
CA GLU A 154 29.10 2.27 -12.74
C GLU A 154 28.20 1.66 -11.65
N ILE A 155 28.48 1.94 -10.37
CA ILE A 155 27.65 1.51 -9.24
C ILE A 155 26.23 2.09 -9.36
N PHE A 156 26.10 3.39 -9.67
CA PHE A 156 24.80 4.02 -9.90
C PHE A 156 24.03 3.35 -11.05
N ASN A 157 24.72 3.01 -12.15
CA ASN A 157 24.09 2.35 -13.29
C ASN A 157 23.62 0.93 -12.93
N THR A 158 24.44 0.18 -12.22
CA THR A 158 24.14 -1.16 -11.71
C THR A 158 22.90 -1.14 -10.81
N CYS A 159 22.84 -0.22 -9.84
CA CYS A 159 21.69 0.00 -8.98
C CYS A 159 20.42 0.34 -9.80
N LYS A 160 20.55 1.23 -10.80
CA LYS A 160 19.44 1.62 -11.67
C LYS A 160 18.90 0.45 -12.50
N GLN A 161 19.79 -0.40 -13.03
CA GLN A 161 19.40 -1.59 -13.80
C GLN A 161 18.67 -2.59 -12.91
N TRP A 162 19.17 -2.84 -11.71
CA TRP A 162 18.50 -3.72 -10.75
C TRP A 162 17.11 -3.21 -10.39
N ILE A 163 16.96 -1.93 -10.02
CA ILE A 163 15.63 -1.32 -9.72
C ILE A 163 14.68 -1.44 -10.92
N LYS A 164 15.19 -1.34 -12.16
CA LYS A 164 14.38 -1.52 -13.37
C LYS A 164 13.96 -2.97 -13.62
N SER A 165 14.76 -3.94 -13.16
CA SER A 165 14.50 -5.37 -13.36
C SER A 165 13.44 -5.93 -12.40
N GLN A 166 13.25 -5.31 -11.23
CA GLN A 166 12.21 -5.71 -10.28
C GLN A 166 10.81 -5.50 -10.88
N LYS A 167 10.00 -6.57 -10.95
CA LYS A 167 8.70 -6.64 -11.63
C LYS A 167 7.61 -7.21 -10.73
#